data_AF-A0A2K8WLF1-F1
#
_entry.id   AF-A0A2K8WLF1-F1
#
_cell.length_a   1.000
_cell.length_b   1.000
_cell.length_c   1.000
_cell.angle_alpha   90.00
_cell.angle_beta   90.00
_cell.angle_gamma   90.00
#
_symmetry.space_group_name_H-M   'P 1'
#
loop_
_entity.id
_entity.type
_entity.pdbx_description
1 polymer ?
#
loop_
_entity_poly.entity_id
_entity_poly.type
_entity_poly.pdbx_seq_one_letter_code
_entity_poly.pdbx_strand_id
1 'polypeptide(L)' 'MAKTQPTTTPNVQEPKFGFNGYAEKLNGRAAMIGFIITLGIEYATGQGLLAWLGLV' A
#
# COMPACT_ATOMS: atom_id res chain seq x y z
N MET A 1 -2.47 -14.63 42.77
CA MET A 1 -3.16 -13.40 42.34
C MET A 1 -3.46 -13.54 40.86
N ALA A 2 -4.73 -13.73 40.48
CA ALA A 2 -5.13 -13.97 39.10
C ALA A 2 -5.06 -12.65 38.30
N LYS A 3 -4.29 -12.64 37.21
CA LYS A 3 -4.20 -11.50 36.29
C LYS A 3 -5.51 -11.42 35.50
N THR A 4 -6.36 -10.45 35.81
CA THR A 4 -7.60 -10.17 35.09
C THR A 4 -7.26 -9.60 33.71
N GLN A 5 -7.04 -10.47 32.73
CA GLN A 5 -6.87 -10.08 31.33
C GLN A 5 -8.28 -10.00 30.71
N PRO A 6 -8.72 -8.83 30.20
CA PRO A 6 -10.02 -8.73 29.54
C PRO A 6 -10.04 -9.56 28.24
N THR A 7 -11.04 -10.44 28.09
CA THR A 7 -11.20 -11.40 26.98
C THR A 7 -11.68 -10.77 25.68
N THR A 8 -12.06 -9.50 25.69
CA THR A 8 -12.56 -8.78 24.51
C THR A 8 -11.80 -7.47 24.33
N THR A 9 -10.87 -7.45 23.38
CA THR A 9 -10.38 -6.19 22.82
C THR A 9 -11.58 -5.46 22.23
N PRO A 10 -11.94 -4.25 22.70
CA PRO A 10 -13.00 -3.49 22.04
C PRO A 10 -12.61 -3.34 20.57
N ASN A 11 -13.45 -3.85 19.67
CA ASN A 11 -13.32 -3.62 18.24
C ASN A 11 -13.64 -2.14 18.00
N VAL A 12 -12.65 -1.28 18.25
CA VAL A 12 -12.66 0.09 17.78
C VAL A 12 -12.58 -0.05 16.27
N GLN A 13 -13.74 0.04 15.61
CA GLN A 13 -13.83 0.07 14.16
C GLN A 13 -13.01 1.29 13.71
N GLU A 14 -11.75 1.06 13.33
CA GLU A 14 -10.92 2.11 12.76
C GLU A 14 -11.70 2.74 11.61
N PRO A 15 -11.81 4.08 11.56
CA PRO A 15 -12.56 4.75 10.52
C PRO A 15 -11.99 4.31 9.16
N LYS A 16 -12.79 3.54 8.43
CA LYS A 16 -12.39 2.87 7.17
C LYS A 16 -12.09 3.87 6.03
N PHE A 17 -12.48 5.13 6.22
CA PHE A 17 -12.24 6.25 5.31
C PHE A 17 -11.18 7.20 5.87
N GLY A 18 -10.28 7.65 4.99
CA GLY A 18 -9.18 8.57 5.33
C GLY A 18 -7.83 7.87 5.47
N PHE A 19 -6.88 8.55 6.10
CA PHE A 19 -5.56 8.01 6.41
C PHE A 19 -5.68 7.07 7.63
N ASN A 20 -5.93 5.79 7.36
CA ASN A 20 -5.95 4.73 8.37
C ASN A 20 -4.93 3.64 8.00
N GLY A 21 -4.53 2.84 9.00
CA GLY A 21 -3.48 1.83 8.84
C GLY A 21 -3.81 0.74 7.80
N TYR A 22 -5.10 0.50 7.53
CA TYR A 22 -5.53 -0.39 6.46
C TYR A 22 -5.28 0.21 5.07
N ALA A 23 -5.66 1.48 4.87
CA ALA A 23 -5.46 2.22 3.63
C ALA A 23 -3.96 2.36 3.31
N GLU A 24 -3.12 2.65 4.30
CA GLU A 24 -1.66 2.71 4.13
C GLU A 24 -1.08 1.39 3.64
N LYS A 25 -1.47 0.27 4.27
CA LYS A 25 -1.03 -1.07 3.85
C LYS A 25 -1.52 -1.42 2.44
N LEU A 26 -2.76 -1.07 2.10
CA LEU A 26 -3.33 -1.33 0.78
C LEU A 26 -2.60 -0.51 -0.30
N ASN A 27 -2.42 0.79 -0.06
CA ASN A 27 -1.71 1.69 -0.97
C ASN A 27 -0.24 1.29 -1.14
N GLY A 28 0.43 0.89 -0.05
CA GLY A 28 1.80 0.39 -0.12
C GLY A 28 1.95 -0.85 -1.00
N ARG A 29 1.02 -1.81 -0.91
CA ARG A 29 1.01 -3.00 -1.80
C ARG A 29 0.76 -2.62 -3.26
N ALA A 30 -0.21 -1.74 -3.50
CA ALA A 30 -0.49 -1.23 -4.83
C ALA A 30 0.74 -0.55 -5.45
N ALA A 31 1.49 0.23 -4.66
CA ALA A 31 2.72 0.87 -5.09
C ALA A 31 3.83 -0.15 -5.44
N MET A 32 4.03 -1.20 -4.64
CA MET A 32 5.00 -2.26 -4.95
C MET A 32 4.67 -2.96 -6.27
N ILE A 33 3.40 -3.29 -6.49
CA ILE A 33 2.94 -3.93 -7.73
C ILE A 33 3.13 -2.97 -8.91
N GLY A 34 2.71 -1.71 -8.77
CA GLY A 34 2.86 -0.69 -9.80
C GLY A 34 4.33 -0.50 -10.21
N PHE A 35 5.24 -0.47 -9.25
CA PHE A 35 6.67 -0.35 -9.52
C PHE A 35 7.23 -1.53 -10.32
N ILE A 36 6.87 -2.76 -9.97
CA ILE A 36 7.31 -3.96 -10.72
C ILE A 36 6.75 -3.93 -12.15
N ILE A 37 5.49 -3.54 -12.33
CA ILE A 37 4.86 -3.40 -13.64
C ILE A 37 5.61 -2.34 -14.46
N THR A 38 5.92 -1.19 -13.87
CA THR A 38 6.69 -0.13 -14.52
C THR A 38 8.03 -0.66 -15.03
N LEU A 39 8.79 -1.40 -14.21
CA LEU A 39 10.05 -2.00 -14.64
C LEU A 39 9.86 -3.01 -15.78
N GLY A 40 8.80 -3.80 -15.74
CA GLY A 40 8.47 -4.75 -16.81
C GLY A 40 8.15 -4.05 -18.14
N ILE A 41 7.40 -2.94 -18.09
CA ILE A 41 7.08 -2.12 -19.27
C ILE A 41 8.34 -1.44 -19.80
N GLU A 42 9.19 -0.88 -18.93
CA GLU A 42 10.46 -0.26 -19.31
C GLU A 42 11.37 -1.28 -20.01
N TYR A 43 11.45 -2.49 -19.48
CA TYR A 43 12.21 -3.58 -20.10
C TYR A 43 11.64 -3.99 -21.47
N ALA A 44 10.31 -4.10 -21.61
CA ALA A 44 9.67 -4.51 -22.86
C ALA A 44 9.72 -3.43 -23.96
N THR A 45 9.66 -2.15 -23.57
CA THR A 45 9.58 -1.02 -24.51
C THR A 45 10.92 -0.35 -24.76
N GLY A 46 11.90 -0.55 -23.87
CA GLY A 46 13.17 0.17 -23.88
C GLY A 46 13.03 1.66 -23.55
N GLN A 47 11.84 2.12 -23.14
CA GLN A 47 11.58 3.51 -22.77
C GLN A 47 11.23 3.60 -21.29
N GLY A 48 11.95 4.47 -20.57
CA GLY A 48 11.70 4.72 -19.17
C GLY A 48 10.36 5.40 -18.91
N LEU A 49 9.80 5.21 -17.71
CA LEU A 49 8.53 5.82 -17.32
C LEU A 49 8.54 7.35 -17.43
N LEU A 50 9.68 8.00 -17.22
CA LEU A 50 9.82 9.45 -17.36
C LEU A 50 9.66 9.93 -18.81
N ALA A 51 10.10 9.13 -19.78
CA ALA A 51 9.91 9.43 -21.20
C ALA A 51 8.43 9.31 -21.59
N TRP A 52 7.71 8.35 -21.01
CA TRP A 52 6.25 8.23 -21.18
C TRP A 52 5.47 9.41 -20.59
N LEU A 53 5.96 9.99 -19.50
CA LEU A 53 5.40 11.20 -18.92
C LEU A 53 5.85 12.49 -19.65
N GLY A 54 6.70 12.38 -20.68
CA GLY A 54 7.23 13.52 -21.44
C GLY A 54 8.16 14.43 -20.64
N LEU A 55 8.77 13.89 -19.57
CA LEU A 55 9.67 14.64 -18.68
C LEU A 55 11.14 14.56 -19.12
N VAL A 56 11.46 13.65 -20.04
CA VAL A 56 12.76 13.45 -20.69
C VAL A 56 12.54 13.12 -22.16
#